data_AF-A0A0A1UDK3-F1
#
_entry.id   AF-A0A0A1UDK3-F1
#
_cell.length_a   1.000
_cell.length_b   1.000
_cell.length_c   1.000
_cell.angle_alpha   90.00
_cell.angle_beta   90.00
_cell.angle_gamma   90.00
#
_symmetry.space_group_name_H-M   'P 1'
#
loop_
_entity.id
_entity.type
_entity.pdbx_description
1 polymer ?
#
loop_
_entity_poly.entity_id
_entity_poly.type
_entity_poly.pdbx_seq_one_letter_code
_entity_poly.pdbx_strand_id
1 'polypeptide(L)'
;MNTRSKDERKPVMRLETSAFFGTKIEKGNGIVIGTSTTFYDALTQAEENKDKVLIKIHQIMYHKMGEREGRLENIMRFSGIIDRMMRDYSREAIKKLSEEDFAKIAELFKLTEEVEGKSQADKEEVFVKFFRKPYAPKGDTVREIPKDESEEEDKDELRKVECMLQGDESEDDEEE
;
A
#
# COMPACT_ATOMS: atom_id res chain seq x y z
N MET A 1 21.29 -30.06 -14.81
CA MET A 1 20.30 -28.96 -14.90
C MET A 1 19.59 -28.89 -13.56
N ASN A 2 20.02 -28.00 -12.65
CA ASN A 2 19.40 -27.87 -11.32
C ASN A 2 18.13 -27.02 -11.43
N THR A 3 16.97 -27.66 -11.47
CA THR A 3 15.70 -26.99 -11.26
C THR A 3 15.63 -26.58 -9.80
N ARG A 4 15.72 -25.26 -9.52
CA ARG A 4 15.51 -24.70 -8.17
C ARG A 4 14.20 -25.24 -7.59
N SER A 5 14.30 -25.92 -6.44
CA SER A 5 13.15 -26.49 -5.73
C SER A 5 12.20 -25.39 -5.28
N LYS A 6 10.89 -25.68 -5.31
CA LYS A 6 9.82 -24.74 -4.93
C LYS A 6 9.96 -24.18 -3.49
N ASP A 7 10.78 -24.81 -2.66
CA ASP A 7 11.11 -24.43 -1.28
C ASP A 7 11.95 -23.14 -1.12
N GLU A 8 12.64 -22.65 -2.15
CA GLU A 8 13.45 -21.41 -2.03
C GLU A 8 12.64 -20.11 -2.23
N ARG A 9 11.33 -20.21 -2.51
CA ARG A 9 10.48 -19.03 -2.64
C ARG A 9 10.10 -18.55 -1.25
N LYS A 10 10.79 -17.51 -0.76
CA LYS A 10 10.41 -16.78 0.46
C LYS A 10 8.89 -16.50 0.41
N PRO A 11 8.14 -16.78 1.49
CA PRO A 11 6.71 -16.50 1.54
C PRO A 11 6.49 -15.02 1.30
N VAL A 12 5.44 -14.70 0.53
CA VAL A 12 5.03 -13.30 0.32
C VAL A 12 4.69 -12.71 1.69
N MET A 13 5.46 -11.74 2.14
CA MET A 13 5.15 -10.97 3.34
C MET A 13 3.79 -10.29 3.14
N ARG A 14 2.88 -10.46 4.10
CA ARG A 14 1.55 -9.85 4.11
C ARG A 14 1.42 -9.07 5.41
N LEU A 15 1.20 -7.76 5.31
CA LEU A 15 0.91 -6.92 6.48
C LEU A 15 -0.53 -7.16 6.95
N GLU A 16 -0.78 -6.96 8.25
CA GLU A 16 -2.13 -6.90 8.79
C GLU A 16 -2.81 -5.58 8.39
N THR A 17 -4.14 -5.53 8.50
CA THR A 17 -4.88 -4.30 8.22
C THR A 17 -4.68 -3.33 9.38
N SER A 18 -4.07 -2.17 9.14
CA SER A 18 -3.81 -1.15 10.17
C SER A 18 -4.01 0.26 9.63
N ALA A 19 -4.19 1.24 10.51
CA ALA A 19 -4.15 2.65 10.13
C ALA A 19 -2.70 3.14 10.22
N PHE A 20 -2.23 3.81 9.19
CA PHE A 20 -0.86 4.29 9.09
C PHE A 20 -0.89 5.73 8.54
N PHE A 21 -0.35 6.70 9.29
CA PHE A 21 -0.49 8.13 8.99
C PHE A 21 -1.91 8.53 8.54
N GLY A 22 -2.92 8.19 9.36
CA GLY A 22 -4.33 8.49 9.08
C GLY A 22 -4.95 7.77 7.86
N THR A 23 -4.23 6.83 7.24
CA THR A 23 -4.68 6.05 6.09
C THR A 23 -4.87 4.59 6.48
N LYS A 24 -6.08 4.06 6.28
CA LYS A 24 -6.35 2.64 6.51
C LYS A 24 -5.69 1.81 5.42
N ILE A 25 -4.69 1.03 5.80
CA ILE A 25 -3.97 0.10 4.94
C ILE A 25 -4.66 -1.25 5.07
N GLU A 26 -5.38 -1.65 4.03
CA GLU A 26 -6.02 -2.96 4.00
C GLU A 26 -5.06 -4.02 3.48
N LYS A 27 -5.08 -5.19 4.12
CA LYS A 27 -4.34 -6.36 3.66
C LYS A 27 -4.87 -6.81 2.31
N GLY A 28 -4.10 -6.62 1.26
CA GLY A 28 -4.39 -7.05 -0.10
C GLY A 28 -3.95 -8.48 -0.43
N ASN A 29 -4.21 -8.88 -1.67
CA ASN A 29 -3.89 -10.22 -2.19
C ASN A 29 -2.53 -10.32 -2.91
N GLY A 30 -1.81 -9.21 -3.05
CA GLY A 30 -0.51 -9.11 -3.70
C GLY A 30 0.67 -9.16 -2.73
N ILE A 31 1.85 -8.84 -3.24
CA ILE A 31 3.01 -8.55 -2.41
C ILE A 31 2.85 -7.17 -1.77
N VAL A 32 3.44 -6.97 -0.60
CA VAL A 32 3.57 -5.61 -0.06
C VAL A 32 4.67 -4.90 -0.84
N ILE A 33 4.40 -3.72 -1.43
CA ILE A 33 5.32 -3.02 -2.34
C ILE A 33 6.72 -2.82 -1.73
N GLY A 34 6.81 -2.43 -0.46
CA GLY A 34 8.06 -2.17 0.26
C GLY A 34 8.90 -3.41 0.54
N THR A 35 8.36 -4.62 0.32
CA THR A 35 9.14 -5.86 0.41
C THR A 35 10.00 -6.08 -0.83
N SER A 36 9.71 -5.39 -1.93
CA SER A 36 10.52 -5.44 -3.15
C SER A 36 11.70 -4.47 -3.01
N THR A 37 12.93 -5.00 -3.09
CA THR A 37 14.12 -4.15 -3.19
C THR A 37 14.06 -3.21 -4.40
N THR A 38 13.58 -3.73 -5.53
CA THR A 38 13.48 -2.94 -6.77
C THR A 38 12.50 -1.77 -6.61
N PHE A 39 11.33 -2.00 -6.02
CA PHE A 39 10.36 -0.92 -5.80
C PHE A 39 10.83 0.04 -4.73
N TYR A 40 11.44 -0.46 -3.65
CA TYR A 40 11.99 0.38 -2.60
C TYR A 40 13.02 1.37 -3.15
N ASP A 41 14.00 0.89 -3.92
CA ASP A 41 15.05 1.74 -4.48
C ASP A 41 14.48 2.75 -5.48
N ALA A 42 13.56 2.31 -6.35
CA ALA A 42 12.90 3.22 -7.30
C ALA A 42 12.08 4.32 -6.60
N LEU A 43 11.34 3.97 -5.54
CA LEU A 43 10.53 4.89 -4.76
C LEU A 43 11.36 5.76 -3.79
N THR A 44 12.62 5.42 -3.51
CA THR A 44 13.52 6.20 -2.63
C THR A 44 14.55 7.04 -3.38
N GLN A 45 14.95 6.70 -4.61
CA GLN A 45 16.01 7.43 -5.34
C GLN A 45 15.61 8.68 -6.13
N ALA A 46 14.38 8.83 -6.64
CA ALA A 46 14.03 10.02 -7.45
C ALA A 46 13.61 11.25 -6.60
N GLU A 47 14.38 12.33 -6.51
CA GLU A 47 14.09 13.42 -5.54
C GLU A 47 13.26 14.61 -6.08
N GLU A 48 13.39 15.04 -7.34
CA GLU A 48 12.77 16.33 -7.75
C GLU A 48 11.36 16.25 -8.33
N ASN A 49 10.98 15.12 -8.94
CA ASN A 49 9.64 14.93 -9.54
C ASN A 49 8.74 13.96 -8.75
N LYS A 50 9.22 13.47 -7.61
CA LYS A 50 8.52 12.42 -6.86
C LYS A 50 7.25 12.88 -6.20
N ASP A 51 7.20 14.09 -5.65
CA ASP A 51 6.06 14.45 -4.80
C ASP A 51 4.73 14.40 -5.57
N LYS A 52 4.71 14.94 -6.80
CA LYS A 52 3.53 14.88 -7.69
C LYS A 52 3.19 13.47 -8.14
N VAL A 53 4.20 12.65 -8.45
CA VAL A 53 3.99 11.26 -8.90
C VAL A 53 3.52 10.38 -7.73
N LEU A 54 4.11 10.53 -6.55
CA LEU A 54 3.71 9.86 -5.33
C LEU A 54 2.29 10.27 -4.92
N ILE A 55 1.90 11.55 -5.04
CA ILE A 55 0.51 11.98 -4.82
C ILE A 55 -0.44 11.18 -5.71
N LYS A 56 -0.11 11.03 -7.00
CA LYS A 56 -0.93 10.28 -7.95
C LYS A 56 -0.98 8.79 -7.60
N ILE A 57 0.16 8.18 -7.27
CA ILE A 57 0.21 6.78 -6.81
C ILE A 57 -0.65 6.59 -5.57
N HIS A 58 -0.53 7.48 -4.59
CA HIS A 58 -1.32 7.44 -3.36
C HIS A 58 -2.82 7.65 -3.64
N GLN A 59 -3.19 8.53 -4.56
CA GLN A 59 -4.58 8.71 -4.99
C GLN A 59 -5.13 7.46 -5.69
N ILE A 60 -4.32 6.75 -6.47
CA ILE A 60 -4.73 5.50 -7.12
C ILE A 60 -4.94 4.40 -6.07
N MET A 61 -4.07 4.32 -5.07
CA MET A 61 -4.09 3.27 -4.04
C MET A 61 -5.15 3.50 -2.94
N TYR A 62 -5.30 4.75 -2.49
CA TYR A 62 -6.07 5.10 -1.28
C TYR A 62 -7.13 6.17 -1.50
N HIS A 63 -7.30 6.67 -2.73
CA HIS A 63 -8.30 7.70 -3.10
C HIS A 63 -8.15 9.03 -2.34
N LYS A 64 -6.97 9.27 -1.80
CA LYS A 64 -6.59 10.48 -1.05
C LYS A 64 -5.19 10.90 -1.46
N MET A 65 -4.82 12.17 -1.26
CA MET A 65 -3.48 12.66 -1.58
C MET A 65 -2.39 12.14 -0.63
N GLY A 66 -2.78 11.77 0.60
CA GLY A 66 -1.84 11.37 1.65
C GLY A 66 -1.07 12.57 2.21
N GLU A 67 -0.77 12.53 3.51
CA GLU A 67 0.10 13.51 4.14
C GLU A 67 1.52 13.39 3.60
N ARG A 68 2.24 14.51 3.52
CA ARG A 68 3.58 14.54 2.90
C ARG A 68 4.55 13.60 3.60
N GLU A 69 4.48 13.53 4.93
CA GLU A 69 5.39 12.73 5.77
C GLU A 69 5.09 11.22 5.70
N GLY A 70 3.81 10.82 5.61
CA GLY A 70 3.41 9.41 5.56
C GLY A 70 3.18 8.80 4.17
N ARG A 71 3.17 9.61 3.11
CA ARG A 71 2.76 9.16 1.76
C ARG A 71 3.60 8.01 1.23
N LEU A 72 4.92 8.13 1.35
CA LEU A 72 5.85 7.11 0.86
C LEU A 72 5.66 5.80 1.63
N GLU A 73 5.49 5.88 2.95
CA GLU A 73 5.30 4.71 3.81
C GLU A 73 3.98 4.01 3.53
N ASN A 74 2.90 4.76 3.31
CA ASN A 74 1.61 4.22 2.88
C ASN A 74 1.73 3.49 1.54
N ILE A 75 2.46 4.06 0.57
CA ILE A 75 2.71 3.41 -0.73
C ILE A 75 3.52 2.13 -0.54
N MET A 76 4.56 2.16 0.29
CA MET A 76 5.39 0.99 0.58
C MET A 76 4.60 -0.12 1.27
N ARG A 77 3.63 0.20 2.11
CA ARG A 77 2.79 -0.80 2.82
C ARG A 77 1.60 -1.31 1.99
N PHE A 78 1.37 -0.76 0.80
CA PHE A 78 0.30 -1.20 -0.09
C PHE A 78 0.51 -2.65 -0.53
N SER A 79 -0.56 -3.46 -0.46
CA SER A 79 -0.52 -4.89 -0.82
C SER A 79 -1.62 -5.32 -1.79
N GLY A 80 -2.34 -4.35 -2.36
CA GLY A 80 -3.35 -4.57 -3.39
C GLY A 80 -4.77 -4.24 -2.95
N ILE A 81 -5.64 -3.98 -3.93
CA ILE A 81 -7.04 -3.63 -3.72
C ILE A 81 -7.92 -4.90 -3.68
N ILE A 82 -8.67 -5.07 -2.60
CA ILE A 82 -9.68 -6.13 -2.46
C ILE A 82 -11.06 -5.63 -2.87
N ASP A 83 -11.45 -4.45 -2.40
CA ASP A 83 -12.81 -3.92 -2.58
C ASP A 83 -13.10 -3.55 -4.05
N ARG A 84 -14.30 -3.89 -4.52
CA ARG A 84 -14.75 -3.57 -5.87
C ARG A 84 -14.94 -2.06 -6.07
N MET A 85 -15.46 -1.34 -5.08
CA MET A 85 -15.59 0.13 -5.14
C MET A 85 -14.22 0.79 -5.25
N MET A 86 -13.25 0.38 -4.41
CA MET A 86 -11.89 0.91 -4.49
C MET A 86 -11.27 0.65 -5.86
N ARG A 87 -11.52 -0.52 -6.45
CA ARG A 87 -11.05 -0.83 -7.81
C ARG A 87 -11.62 0.12 -8.86
N ASP A 88 -12.91 0.45 -8.77
CA ASP A 88 -13.54 1.36 -9.72
C ASP A 88 -12.99 2.78 -9.57
N TYR A 89 -12.77 3.24 -8.33
CA TYR A 89 -12.10 4.52 -8.06
C TYR A 89 -10.65 4.55 -8.55
N SER A 90 -9.86 3.49 -8.35
CA SER A 90 -8.49 3.39 -8.87
C SER A 90 -8.49 3.46 -10.39
N ARG A 91 -9.43 2.79 -11.05
CA ARG A 91 -9.57 2.83 -12.50
C ARG A 91 -9.89 4.24 -13.00
N GLU A 92 -10.78 4.97 -12.33
CA GLU A 92 -11.05 6.38 -12.67
C GLU A 92 -9.84 7.29 -12.44
N ALA A 93 -9.07 7.06 -11.38
CA ALA A 93 -7.84 7.80 -11.13
C ALA A 93 -6.79 7.54 -12.22
N ILE A 94 -6.63 6.28 -12.63
CA ILE A 94 -5.71 5.86 -13.70
C ILE A 94 -6.10 6.50 -15.04
N LYS A 95 -7.40 6.57 -15.36
CA LYS A 95 -7.90 7.24 -16.58
C LYS A 95 -7.57 8.73 -16.67
N LYS A 96 -7.38 9.39 -15.53
CA LYS A 96 -7.06 10.83 -15.46
C LYS A 96 -5.56 11.11 -15.51
N LEU A 97 -4.71 10.08 -15.59
CA LEU A 97 -3.27 10.24 -15.70
C LEU A 97 -2.87 10.74 -17.09
N SER A 98 -1.91 11.66 -17.14
CA SER A 98 -1.26 12.04 -18.39
C SER A 98 -0.32 10.94 -18.88
N GLU A 99 0.05 10.95 -20.16
CA GLU A 99 1.02 10.00 -20.71
C GLU A 99 2.38 10.04 -19.99
N GLU A 100 2.80 11.23 -19.56
CA GLU A 100 4.02 11.41 -18.76
C GLU A 100 3.93 10.73 -17.40
N ASP A 101 2.78 10.82 -16.73
CA ASP A 101 2.58 10.15 -15.45
C ASP A 101 2.53 8.64 -15.61
N PHE A 102 1.88 8.15 -16.68
CA PHE A 102 1.89 6.74 -17.02
C PHE A 102 3.30 6.22 -17.20
N ALA A 103 4.14 6.92 -17.95
CA ALA A 103 5.53 6.53 -18.16
C ALA A 103 6.32 6.49 -16.84
N LYS A 104 6.20 7.54 -16.02
CA LYS A 104 6.90 7.62 -14.72
C LYS A 104 6.44 6.52 -13.74
N ILE A 105 5.14 6.30 -13.62
CA ILE A 105 4.60 5.27 -12.74
C ILE A 105 4.96 3.87 -13.26
N ALA A 106 4.93 3.65 -14.58
CA ALA A 106 5.35 2.39 -15.18
C ALA A 106 6.84 2.10 -14.91
N GLU A 107 7.70 3.11 -14.98
CA GLU A 107 9.12 2.99 -14.66
C GLU A 107 9.35 2.63 -13.20
N LEU A 108 8.64 3.29 -12.27
CA LEU A 108 8.73 3.03 -10.83
C LEU A 108 8.33 1.59 -10.47
N PHE A 109 7.26 1.08 -11.10
CA PHE A 109 6.76 -0.28 -10.86
C PHE A 109 7.31 -1.32 -11.84
N LYS A 110 8.32 -0.97 -12.66
CA LYS A 110 8.92 -1.86 -13.67
C LYS A 110 7.89 -2.52 -14.60
N LEU A 111 6.83 -1.78 -14.94
CA LEU A 111 5.78 -2.19 -15.87
C LEU A 111 6.04 -1.74 -17.31
N THR A 112 7.17 -1.06 -17.57
CA THR A 112 7.48 -0.44 -18.87
C THR A 112 7.37 -1.42 -20.04
N GLU A 113 7.94 -2.63 -19.90
CA GLU A 113 7.85 -3.70 -20.91
C GLU A 113 6.41 -4.18 -21.12
N GLU A 114 5.57 -4.11 -20.09
CA GLU A 114 4.17 -4.53 -20.17
C GLU A 114 3.26 -3.47 -20.77
N VAL A 115 3.66 -2.20 -20.81
CA VAL A 115 2.86 -1.11 -21.39
C VAL A 115 3.38 -0.60 -22.73
N GLU A 116 4.57 -1.02 -23.15
CA GLU A 116 5.16 -0.64 -24.42
C GLU A 116 4.33 -1.13 -25.61
N GLY A 117 4.12 -0.25 -26.59
CA GLY A 117 3.34 -0.56 -27.80
C GLY A 117 1.84 -0.82 -27.60
N LYS A 118 1.33 -0.71 -26.37
CA LYS A 118 -0.08 -0.90 -26.05
C LYS A 118 -0.91 0.37 -26.21
N SER A 119 -2.20 0.20 -26.50
CA SER A 119 -3.15 1.32 -26.52
C SER A 119 -3.37 1.88 -25.10
N GLN A 120 -3.88 3.11 -24.99
CA GLN A 120 -4.14 3.72 -23.68
C GLN A 120 -5.04 2.85 -22.79
N ALA A 121 -6.12 2.29 -23.35
CA ALA A 121 -7.04 1.41 -22.63
C ALA A 121 -6.36 0.13 -22.12
N ASP A 122 -5.42 -0.42 -22.88
CA ASP A 122 -4.65 -1.60 -22.47
C ASP A 122 -3.64 -1.26 -21.38
N LYS A 123 -3.01 -0.08 -21.42
CA LYS A 123 -2.12 0.41 -20.35
C LYS A 123 -2.88 0.59 -19.04
N GLU A 124 -4.09 1.16 -19.10
CA GLU A 124 -4.98 1.28 -17.96
C GLU A 124 -5.29 -0.10 -17.35
N GLU A 125 -5.57 -1.11 -18.18
CA GLU A 125 -5.88 -2.45 -17.71
C GLU A 125 -4.68 -3.12 -17.02
N VAL A 126 -3.46 -2.92 -17.54
CA VAL A 126 -2.22 -3.40 -16.89
C VAL A 126 -2.09 -2.79 -15.49
N PHE A 127 -2.26 -1.47 -15.37
CA PHE A 127 -2.17 -0.78 -14.09
C PHE A 127 -3.25 -1.25 -13.11
N VAL A 128 -4.51 -1.37 -13.54
CA VAL A 128 -5.61 -1.86 -12.70
C VAL A 128 -5.34 -3.29 -12.23
N LYS A 129 -4.80 -4.16 -13.10
CA LYS A 129 -4.42 -5.53 -12.71
C LYS A 129 -3.28 -5.53 -11.69
N PHE A 130 -2.27 -4.70 -11.91
CA PHE A 130 -1.15 -4.55 -11.00
C PHE A 130 -1.61 -4.03 -9.62
N PHE A 131 -2.33 -2.92 -9.53
CA PHE A 131 -2.79 -2.39 -8.24
C PHE A 131 -3.81 -3.28 -7.54
N ARG A 132 -4.53 -4.14 -8.27
CA ARG A 132 -5.38 -5.16 -7.64
C ARG A 132 -4.55 -6.24 -6.93
N LYS A 133 -3.46 -6.67 -7.56
CA LYS A 133 -2.60 -7.73 -7.04
C LYS A 133 -1.15 -7.45 -7.43
N PRO A 134 -0.46 -6.56 -6.69
CA PRO A 134 0.92 -6.23 -7.00
C PRO A 134 1.79 -7.48 -6.93
N TYR A 135 2.72 -7.60 -7.87
CA TYR A 135 3.67 -8.70 -7.96
C TYR A 135 5.09 -8.16 -8.04
N ALA A 136 6.05 -8.92 -7.50
CA ALA A 136 7.46 -8.58 -7.60
C ALA A 136 7.94 -8.70 -9.06
N PRO A 137 8.84 -7.81 -9.52
CA PRO A 137 9.54 -7.98 -10.78
C PRO A 137 10.31 -9.31 -10.81
N LYS A 138 10.57 -9.84 -12.01
CA LYS A 138 11.36 -11.07 -12.15
C LYS A 138 12.80 -10.83 -11.67
N GLY A 139 13.28 -11.67 -10.76
CA GLY A 139 14.65 -11.60 -10.22
C GLY A 139 14.80 -10.66 -9.02
N ASP A 140 13.71 -10.07 -8.54
CA ASP A 140 13.71 -9.20 -7.39
C ASP A 140 13.96 -9.95 -6.07
N THR A 141 14.58 -9.25 -5.12
CA THR A 141 14.86 -9.78 -3.77
C THR A 141 13.87 -9.27 -2.74
N VAL A 142 13.45 -10.16 -1.84
CA VAL A 142 12.54 -9.79 -0.74
C VAL A 142 13.33 -9.17 0.39
N ARG A 143 13.03 -7.90 0.68
CA ARG A 143 13.44 -7.14 1.87
C ARG A 143 12.38 -7.27 2.95
N GLU A 144 12.82 -7.32 4.21
CA GLU A 144 11.91 -7.21 5.34
C GLU A 144 11.50 -5.75 5.51
N ILE A 145 10.19 -5.50 5.59
CA ILE A 145 9.70 -4.18 5.97
C ILE A 145 9.94 -4.05 7.48
N PRO A 146 10.58 -2.97 7.96
CA PRO A 146 10.69 -2.74 9.39
C PRO A 146 9.29 -2.77 10.00
N LYS A 147 9.10 -3.61 11.02
CA LYS A 147 7.86 -3.59 11.80
C LYS A 147 7.79 -2.23 12.49
N ASP A 148 6.61 -1.61 12.47
CA ASP A 148 6.39 -0.47 13.35
C ASP A 148 6.36 -0.98 14.78
N GLU A 149 7.26 -0.43 15.59
CA GLU A 149 7.20 -0.58 17.05
C GLU A 149 6.05 0.26 17.64
N SER A 150 5.32 1.05 16.84
CA SER A 150 4.16 1.84 17.28
C SER A 150 2.91 1.00 17.61
N GLU A 151 2.90 -0.30 17.30
CA GLU A 151 1.76 -1.19 17.59
C GLU A 151 1.55 -1.48 19.09
N GLU A 152 2.53 -1.20 19.96
CA GLU A 152 2.36 -1.41 21.40
C GLU A 152 1.72 -0.22 22.13
N GLU A 153 1.92 1.02 21.67
CA GLU A 153 1.37 2.19 22.39
C GLU A 153 -0.14 2.37 22.17
N ASP A 154 -0.64 2.16 20.94
CA ASP A 154 -2.06 2.39 20.62
C ASP A 154 -3.02 1.37 21.28
N LYS A 155 -2.55 0.16 21.58
CA LYS A 155 -3.39 -0.85 22.25
C LYS A 155 -3.53 -0.58 23.75
N ASP A 156 -2.52 -0.01 24.39
CA ASP A 156 -2.59 0.34 25.80
C ASP A 156 -3.41 1.61 26.03
N GLU A 157 -3.36 2.59 25.12
CA GLU A 157 -4.21 3.79 25.21
C GLU A 157 -5.71 3.45 25.03
N LEU A 158 -6.05 2.59 24.08
CA LEU A 158 -7.44 2.13 23.88
C LEU A 158 -7.98 1.34 25.10
N ARG A 159 -7.16 0.50 25.74
CA ARG A 159 -7.54 -0.18 27.00
C ARG A 159 -7.71 0.80 28.16
N LYS A 160 -6.88 1.85 28.21
CA LYS A 160 -6.95 2.87 29.27
C LYS A 160 -8.22 3.70 29.17
N VAL A 161 -8.67 4.02 27.95
CA VAL A 161 -9.94 4.72 27.70
C VAL A 161 -11.14 3.81 27.98
N GLU A 162 -11.08 2.52 27.62
CA GLU A 162 -12.15 1.55 27.92
C GLU A 162 -12.32 1.32 29.43
N CYS A 163 -11.22 1.27 30.20
CA CYS A 163 -11.27 1.21 31.67
C CYS A 163 -11.86 2.47 32.32
N MET A 164 -11.68 3.65 31.72
CA MET A 164 -12.23 4.91 32.27
C MET A 164 -13.72 5.09 31.96
N LEU A 165 -14.25 4.43 30.93
CA LEU A 165 -15.67 4.48 30.56
C LEU A 165 -16.53 3.42 31.25
N GLN A 166 -15.93 2.41 31.89
CA GLN A 166 -16.63 1.39 32.68
C GLN A 166 -16.67 1.70 34.20
N GLY A 167 -16.15 2.85 34.63
CA GLY A 167 -15.99 3.21 36.03
C GLY A 167 -17.10 4.08 36.66
N ASP A 168 -18.22 4.33 35.97
CA ASP A 168 -19.24 5.27 36.43
C ASP A 168 -20.68 4.75 36.24
N GLU A 169 -20.90 3.47 36.55
CA GLU A 169 -22.26 2.90 36.78
C GLU A 169 -22.25 2.01 38.03
N SER A 170 -21.99 2.60 39.20
CA SER A 170 -22.40 2.02 40.47
C SER A 170 -23.27 3.03 41.22
N GLU A 171 -24.57 2.85 41.05
CA GLU A 171 -25.66 3.02 42.02
C GLU A 171 -25.25 3.62 43.38
N ASP A 172 -25.74 4.83 43.67
CA ASP A 172 -26.10 5.23 45.03
C ASP A 172 -27.63 5.34 45.08
N ASP A 173 -28.24 4.16 45.26
CA ASP A 173 -29.58 4.00 45.81
C ASP A 173 -29.39 3.94 47.34
N GLU A 174 -29.58 5.06 48.02
CA GLU A 174 -29.82 5.08 49.48
C GLU A 174 -31.17 5.72 49.75
N GLU A 175 -32.17 4.85 49.98
CA GLU A 175 -33.36 5.16 50.77
C GLU A 175 -32.96 5.55 52.21
N GLU A 176 -33.38 6.75 52.67
CA GLU A 176 -34.08 6.98 53.96
C GLU A 176 -34.65 8.41 54.06
#